data_AF-A0A7X5VR81-F1
#
_entry.id   AF-A0A7X5VR81-F1
#
_cell.length_a   1.000
_cell.length_b   1.000
_cell.length_c   1.000
_cell.angle_alpha   90.00
_cell.angle_beta   90.00
_cell.angle_gamma   90.00
#
_symmetry.space_group_name_H-M   'P 1'
#
loop_
_entity.id
_entity.type
_entity.pdbx_description
1 polymer ?
#
loop_
_entity_poly.entity_id
_entity_poly.type
_entity_poly.pdbx_seq_one_letter_code
_entity_poly.pdbx_strand_id
1 'polypeptide(L)'
;MRATVLRLYVAAIVAAAGIAVALLPTEGMPADLVALSLLALLSIIAGARPVRFVGKGNEITATHSTIICGLAVLGAPAALVIAVAGLISTLVIRRRRPKVIRSVFNFAGIMFSTAMAAHVFFTLGGAPG
;
A
#
# COMPACT_ATOMS: atom_id res chain seq x y z
N MET A 1 10.64 11.30 14.94
CA MET A 1 10.95 9.88 15.24
C MET A 1 12.45 9.70 15.15
N ARG A 2 13.08 9.03 16.11
CA ARG A 2 14.49 8.61 15.99
C ARG A 2 14.61 7.61 14.83
N ALA A 3 15.72 7.65 14.09
CA ALA A 3 15.91 6.85 12.87
C ALA A 3 15.67 5.34 13.09
N THR A 4 16.02 4.82 14.26
CA THR A 4 15.79 3.41 14.65
C THR A 4 14.31 3.06 14.72
N VAL A 5 13.49 3.91 15.33
CA VAL A 5 12.03 3.71 15.46
C VAL A 5 11.36 3.71 14.09
N LEU A 6 11.91 4.50 13.17
CA LEU A 6 11.41 4.57 11.81
C LEU A 6 11.70 3.30 11.01
N ARG A 7 12.93 2.78 11.10
CA ARG A 7 13.31 1.52 10.47
C ARG A 7 12.45 0.36 10.99
N LEU A 8 12.23 0.30 12.30
CA LEU A 8 11.36 -0.70 12.94
C LEU A 8 9.91 -0.59 12.46
N TYR A 9 9.38 0.62 12.33
CA TYR A 9 8.02 0.84 11.82
C TYR A 9 7.84 0.35 10.38
N VAL A 10 8.78 0.71 9.49
CA VAL A 10 8.74 0.27 8.09
C VAL A 10 8.89 -1.25 8.01
N ALA A 11 9.84 -1.83 8.76
CA ALA A 11 10.03 -3.27 8.83
C ALA A 11 8.78 -4.00 9.34
N ALA A 12 8.11 -3.46 10.36
CA ALA A 12 6.88 -4.04 10.90
C ALA A 12 5.73 -4.03 9.89
N ILE A 13 5.55 -2.95 9.11
CA ILE A 13 4.52 -2.90 8.06
C ILE A 13 4.82 -3.90 6.95
N VAL A 14 6.08 -3.98 6.51
CA VAL A 14 6.49 -4.94 5.48
C VAL A 14 6.31 -6.37 5.97
N ALA A 15 6.72 -6.67 7.21
CA ALA A 15 6.53 -7.99 7.81
C ALA A 15 5.04 -8.32 7.98
N ALA A 16 4.21 -7.38 8.44
CA ALA A 16 2.77 -7.58 8.57
C ALA A 16 2.09 -7.84 7.22
N ALA A 17 2.48 -7.12 6.16
CA ALA A 17 2.00 -7.37 4.81
C ALA A 17 2.43 -8.75 4.30
N GLY A 18 3.69 -9.15 4.52
CA GLY A 18 4.18 -10.48 4.13
C GLY A 18 3.51 -11.62 4.90
N ILE A 19 3.30 -11.47 6.21
CA ILE A 19 2.59 -12.45 7.04
C ILE A 19 1.12 -12.56 6.61
N ALA A 20 0.48 -11.43 6.30
CA ALA A 20 -0.87 -11.43 5.77
C ALA A 20 -0.99 -12.26 4.48
N VAL A 21 -0.01 -12.16 3.58
CA VAL A 21 0.06 -12.99 2.36
C VAL A 21 0.26 -14.46 2.69
N ALA A 22 1.19 -14.79 3.60
CA ALA A 22 1.52 -16.17 3.95
C ALA A 22 0.39 -16.93 4.67
N LEU A 23 -0.53 -16.21 5.31
CA LEU A 23 -1.64 -16.79 6.07
C LEU A 23 -2.95 -16.91 5.27
N LEU A 24 -2.96 -16.51 4.00
CA LEU A 24 -4.18 -16.58 3.19
C LEU A 24 -4.44 -18.01 2.71
N PRO A 25 -5.62 -18.59 3.00
CA PRO A 25 -5.98 -19.92 2.55
C PRO A 25 -6.19 -19.92 1.03
N THR A 26 -5.53 -20.84 0.34
CA THR A 26 -5.51 -20.92 -1.14
C THR A 26 -6.78 -21.49 -1.76
N GLU A 27 -7.74 -22.03 -0.99
CA GLU A 27 -8.98 -22.57 -1.57
C GLU A 27 -10.24 -22.38 -0.71
N GLY A 28 -11.34 -21.97 -1.35
CA GLY A 28 -12.70 -22.41 -0.98
C GLY A 28 -13.57 -21.52 -0.09
N MET A 29 -13.16 -20.30 0.30
CA MET A 29 -14.00 -19.35 1.06
C MET A 29 -13.82 -17.90 0.54
N PRO A 30 -14.62 -16.90 0.98
CA PRO A 30 -14.42 -15.49 0.63
C PRO A 30 -13.19 -14.89 1.35
N ALA A 31 -12.08 -15.63 1.32
CA ALA A 31 -10.75 -15.25 1.81
C ALA A 31 -10.31 -13.91 1.22
N ASP A 32 -10.78 -13.61 0.01
CA ASP A 32 -10.60 -12.34 -0.68
C ASP A 32 -11.05 -11.13 0.13
N LEU A 33 -12.18 -11.21 0.85
CA LEU A 33 -12.69 -10.07 1.63
C LEU A 33 -11.89 -9.83 2.91
N VAL A 34 -11.42 -10.89 3.57
CA VAL A 34 -10.57 -10.79 4.77
C VAL A 34 -9.19 -10.26 4.37
N ALA A 35 -8.59 -10.80 3.31
CA ALA A 35 -7.36 -10.31 2.73
C ALA A 35 -7.45 -8.83 2.34
N LEU A 36 -8.51 -8.48 1.60
CA LEU A 36 -8.76 -7.14 1.11
C LEU A 36 -8.91 -6.15 2.27
N SER A 37 -9.73 -6.49 3.27
CA SER A 37 -9.95 -5.62 4.43
C SER A 37 -8.69 -5.43 5.26
N LEU A 38 -7.88 -6.49 5.46
CA LEU A 38 -6.63 -6.41 6.22
C LEU A 38 -5.57 -5.59 5.48
N LEU A 39 -5.38 -5.83 4.18
CA LEU A 39 -4.44 -5.05 3.36
C LEU A 39 -4.90 -3.59 3.19
N ALA A 40 -6.20 -3.34 3.07
CA ALA A 40 -6.76 -2.00 3.05
C ALA A 40 -6.53 -1.27 4.39
N LEU A 41 -6.73 -1.94 5.52
CA LEU A 41 -6.46 -1.39 6.85
C LEU A 41 -4.97 -1.06 7.03
N LEU A 42 -4.07 -1.96 6.63
CA LEU A 42 -2.63 -1.73 6.66
C LEU A 42 -2.24 -0.55 5.75
N SER A 43 -2.84 -0.44 4.57
CA SER A 43 -2.65 0.69 3.65
C SER A 43 -3.13 2.00 4.28
N ILE A 44 -4.28 2.01 4.95
CA ILE A 44 -4.78 3.18 5.70
C ILE A 44 -3.79 3.60 6.77
N ILE A 45 -3.30 2.66 7.60
CA ILE A 45 -2.31 2.93 8.65
C ILE A 45 -1.01 3.48 8.05
N ALA A 46 -0.54 2.88 6.96
CA ALA A 46 0.68 3.29 6.27
C ALA A 46 0.55 4.70 5.66
N GLY A 47 -0.62 5.05 5.10
CA GLY A 47 -0.90 6.38 4.55
C GLY A 47 -1.09 7.46 5.61
N ALA A 48 -1.64 7.09 6.78
CA ALA A 48 -1.85 8.02 7.90
C ALA A 48 -0.53 8.51 8.52
N ARG A 49 0.56 7.74 8.40
CA ARG A 49 1.88 8.06 8.99
C ARG A 49 2.98 8.11 7.91
N PRO A 50 3.00 9.17 7.08
CA PRO A 50 4.07 9.37 6.12
C PRO A 50 5.41 9.57 6.83
N VAL A 51 6.43 8.94 6.28
CA VAL A 51 7.80 8.95 6.78
C VAL A 51 8.55 10.09 6.12
N ARG A 52 9.14 10.98 6.93
CA ARG A 52 10.05 12.01 6.43
C ARG A 52 11.45 11.44 6.27
N PHE A 53 12.02 11.59 5.08
CA PHE A 53 13.44 11.36 4.90
C PHE A 53 14.23 12.48 5.59
N VAL A 54 15.26 12.11 6.33
CA VAL A 54 16.16 13.09 6.95
C VAL A 54 16.95 13.78 5.83
N GLY A 55 16.90 15.12 5.77
CA GLY A 55 17.71 15.94 4.85
C GLY A 55 17.02 16.37 3.54
N LYS A 56 16.02 15.63 3.05
CA LYS A 56 15.18 16.05 1.92
C LYS A 56 13.76 16.11 2.44
N GLY A 57 13.11 17.27 2.42
CA GLY A 57 11.76 17.47 2.98
C GLY A 57 10.65 16.63 2.33
N ASN A 58 10.98 15.58 1.56
CA ASN A 58 10.13 14.57 0.95
C ASN A 58 9.57 13.60 2.01
N GLU A 59 8.29 13.30 1.81
CA GLU A 59 7.51 12.41 2.64
C GLU A 59 7.13 11.20 1.79
N ILE A 60 7.47 10.01 2.28
CA ILE A 60 7.19 8.73 1.60
C ILE A 60 6.23 7.94 2.47
N THR A 61 5.18 7.40 1.87
CA THR A 61 4.24 6.49 2.53
C THR A 61 4.60 5.04 2.23
N ALA A 62 4.46 4.17 3.22
CA ALA A 62 4.73 2.73 3.07
C ALA A 62 3.57 1.95 2.41
N THR A 63 2.62 2.66 1.78
CA THR A 63 1.42 2.11 1.14
C THR A 63 1.73 1.22 -0.07
N HIS A 64 2.87 1.42 -0.73
CA HIS A 64 3.26 0.64 -1.91
C HIS A 64 3.37 -0.85 -1.60
N SER A 65 3.94 -1.21 -0.44
CA SER A 65 4.11 -2.60 -0.01
C SER A 65 2.77 -3.35 0.07
N THR A 66 1.74 -2.72 0.64
CA THR A 66 0.40 -3.30 0.78
C THR A 66 -0.34 -3.37 -0.56
N ILE A 67 -0.14 -2.39 -1.43
CA ILE A 67 -0.73 -2.37 -2.78
C ILE A 67 -0.14 -3.48 -3.64
N ILE A 68 1.18 -3.66 -3.63
CA ILE A 68 1.87 -4.72 -4.37
C ILE A 68 1.46 -6.10 -3.84
N CYS A 69 1.35 -6.28 -2.52
CA CYS A 69 0.84 -7.53 -1.95
C CYS A 69 -0.61 -7.79 -2.38
N GLY A 70 -1.48 -6.78 -2.34
CA GLY A 70 -2.85 -6.90 -2.80
C GLY A 70 -2.95 -7.25 -4.27
N LEU A 71 -2.07 -6.69 -5.10
CA LEU A 71 -1.99 -7.05 -6.52
C LEU A 71 -1.57 -8.49 -6.74
N ALA A 72 -0.55 -8.95 -6.01
CA ALA A 72 -0.02 -10.30 -6.17
C ALA A 72 -1.01 -11.38 -5.72
N VAL A 73 -1.79 -11.12 -4.65
CA VAL A 73 -2.68 -12.12 -4.06
C VAL A 73 -4.12 -12.00 -4.57
N LEU A 74 -4.66 -10.78 -4.68
CA LEU A 74 -6.08 -10.53 -4.95
C LEU A 74 -6.32 -9.97 -6.36
N GLY A 75 -5.25 -9.73 -7.12
CA GLY A 75 -5.33 -9.15 -8.45
C GLY A 75 -5.57 -7.64 -8.47
N ALA A 76 -5.67 -7.11 -9.69
CA ALA A 76 -5.68 -5.67 -9.94
C ALA A 76 -6.86 -4.89 -9.32
N PRO A 77 -8.12 -5.38 -9.33
CA PRO A 77 -9.24 -4.64 -8.76
C PRO A 77 -9.07 -4.40 -7.26
N ALA A 78 -8.64 -5.43 -6.52
CA ALA A 78 -8.38 -5.35 -5.08
C ALA A 78 -7.21 -4.42 -4.76
N ALA A 79 -6.11 -4.50 -5.54
CA ALA A 79 -4.98 -3.59 -5.39
C ALA A 79 -5.38 -2.12 -5.53
N LEU A 80 -6.29 -1.82 -6.46
CA LEU A 80 -6.80 -0.46 -6.68
C LEU A 80 -7.60 0.03 -5.47
N VAL A 81 -8.45 -0.81 -4.88
CA VAL A 81 -9.17 -0.50 -3.64
C VAL A 81 -8.20 -0.24 -2.48
N ILE A 82 -7.18 -1.09 -2.32
CA ILE A 82 -6.14 -0.93 -1.28
C ILE A 82 -5.36 0.37 -1.49
N ALA A 83 -5.06 0.73 -2.74
CA ALA A 83 -4.41 1.99 -3.09
C ALA A 83 -5.26 3.20 -2.70
N VAL A 84 -6.54 3.20 -3.09
CA VAL A 84 -7.51 4.26 -2.75
C VAL A 84 -7.67 4.38 -1.22
N ALA A 85 -7.71 3.28 -0.49
CA ALA A 85 -7.83 3.30 0.98
C ALA A 85 -6.64 4.04 1.64
N GLY A 86 -5.41 3.70 1.26
CA GLY A 86 -4.20 4.40 1.75
C GLY A 86 -4.11 5.86 1.29
N LEU A 87 -4.69 6.17 0.13
CA LEU A 87 -4.78 7.51 -0.41
C LEU A 87 -5.71 8.41 0.40
N ILE A 88 -6.92 7.93 0.66
CA ILE A 88 -7.93 8.62 1.47
C ILE A 88 -7.37 8.88 2.86
N SER A 89 -6.68 7.91 3.46
CA SER A 89 -6.07 8.09 4.78
C SER A 89 -5.02 9.20 4.79
N THR A 90 -4.24 9.32 3.71
CA THR A 90 -3.24 10.37 3.54
C THR A 90 -3.86 11.76 3.40
N LEU A 91 -5.06 11.88 2.83
CA LEU A 91 -5.77 13.16 2.65
C LEU A 91 -6.61 13.56 3.86
N VAL A 92 -7.39 12.63 4.40
CA VAL A 92 -8.43 12.89 5.42
C VAL A 92 -7.84 12.96 6.82
N ILE A 93 -6.96 12.01 7.17
CA ILE A 93 -6.38 11.94 8.52
C ILE A 93 -5.32 13.03 8.71
N ARG A 94 -4.76 13.52 7.60
CA ARG A 94 -3.70 14.50 7.61
C ARG A 94 -4.27 15.91 7.77
N ARG A 95 -4.36 16.38 9.03
CA ARG A 95 -4.74 17.76 9.41
C ARG A 95 -3.82 18.87 8.86
N ARG A 96 -2.78 18.55 8.08
CA ARG A 96 -1.90 19.54 7.44
C ARG A 96 -2.23 19.60 5.96
N ARG A 97 -2.63 20.78 5.47
CA ARG A 97 -2.90 21.04 4.05
C ARG A 97 -1.69 20.58 3.21
N PRO A 98 -1.82 19.49 2.45
CA PRO A 98 -0.76 19.05 1.57
C PRO A 98 -0.50 20.13 0.51
N LYS A 99 0.75 20.33 0.10
CA LYS A 99 1.01 21.09 -1.13
C LYS A 99 0.38 20.30 -2.27
N VAL A 100 -0.65 20.86 -2.91
CA VAL A 100 -1.50 20.18 -3.90
C VAL A 100 -0.66 19.51 -4.97
N ILE A 101 0.31 20.23 -5.55
CA ILE A 101 1.23 19.74 -6.59
C ILE A 101 1.99 18.49 -6.15
N ARG A 102 2.49 18.46 -4.91
CA ARG A 102 3.26 17.32 -4.39
C ARG A 102 2.37 16.10 -4.17
N SER A 103 1.12 16.34 -3.77
CA SER A 103 0.14 15.26 -3.60
C SER A 103 -0.20 14.69 -4.96
N VAL A 104 -0.55 15.53 -5.94
CA VAL A 104 -0.81 15.08 -7.32
C VAL A 104 0.36 14.27 -7.89
N PHE A 105 1.61 14.72 -7.69
CA PHE A 105 2.79 13.98 -8.16
C PHE A 105 2.96 12.61 -7.48
N ASN A 106 2.84 12.55 -6.15
CA ASN A 106 2.92 11.29 -5.41
C ASN A 106 1.77 10.34 -5.79
N PHE A 107 0.58 10.88 -6.02
CA PHE A 107 -0.60 10.12 -6.43
C PHE A 107 -0.42 9.54 -7.83
N ALA A 108 0.03 10.37 -8.78
CA ALA A 108 0.32 9.94 -10.14
C ALA A 108 1.39 8.83 -10.14
N GLY A 109 2.43 8.95 -9.30
CA GLY A 109 3.45 7.91 -9.13
C GLY A 109 2.88 6.59 -8.60
N ILE A 110 2.04 6.63 -7.55
CA ILE A 110 1.40 5.42 -7.00
C ILE A 110 0.50 4.77 -8.05
N MET A 111 -0.37 5.55 -8.71
CA MET A 111 -1.29 5.05 -9.72
C MET A 111 -0.54 4.45 -10.90
N PHE A 112 0.50 5.13 -11.40
CA PHE A 112 1.32 4.66 -12.50
C PHE A 112 2.09 3.38 -12.13
N SER A 113 2.72 3.34 -10.96
CA SER A 113 3.43 2.14 -10.48
C SER A 113 2.48 0.95 -10.30
N THR A 114 1.27 1.18 -9.78
CA THR A 114 0.28 0.13 -9.59
C THR A 114 -0.26 -0.37 -10.93
N ALA A 115 -0.53 0.54 -11.87
CA ALA A 115 -0.97 0.21 -13.22
C ALA A 115 0.10 -0.58 -13.99
N MET A 116 1.37 -0.19 -13.88
CA MET A 116 2.49 -0.93 -14.48
C MET A 116 2.66 -2.30 -13.85
N ALA A 117 2.58 -2.40 -12.52
CA ALA A 117 2.63 -3.70 -11.84
C ALA A 117 1.48 -4.60 -12.28
N ALA A 118 0.26 -4.06 -12.40
CA ALA A 118 -0.90 -4.80 -12.88
C ALA A 118 -0.75 -5.22 -14.35
N HIS A 119 -0.21 -4.34 -15.20
CA HIS A 119 0.09 -4.67 -16.59
C HIS A 119 1.10 -5.82 -16.69
N VAL A 120 2.19 -5.78 -15.91
CA VAL A 120 3.16 -6.87 -15.84
C VAL A 120 2.51 -8.16 -15.34
N PHE A 121 1.66 -8.09 -14.32
CA PHE A 121 0.92 -9.25 -13.80
C PHE A 121 0.04 -9.91 -14.89
N PHE A 122 -0.77 -9.12 -15.60
CA PHE A 122 -1.64 -9.65 -16.66
C PHE A 122 -0.86 -10.15 -17.88
N THR A 123 0.21 -9.46 -18.29
CA THR A 123 1.01 -9.85 -19.46
C THR A 123 1.79 -11.14 -19.24
N LEU A 124 2.16 -11.45 -18.00
CA LEU A 124 2.83 -12.70 -17.62
C LEU A 124 1.85 -13.86 -17.34
N GLY A 125 0.56 -13.69 -17.64
CA GLY A 125 -0.45 -14.72 -17.44
C GLY A 125 -0.82 -14.94 -15.97
N GLY A 126 -0.61 -13.93 -15.12
CA GLY A 126 -0.91 -13.99 -13.69
C GLY A 126 -2.37 -14.36 -13.43
N ALA A 127 -2.58 -15.59 -12.98
CA ALA A 127 -3.75 -15.95 -12.21
C ALA A 127 -3.46 -15.59 -10.74
N PRO A 128 -4.43 -15.04 -9.99
CA PRO A 128 -4.29 -14.96 -8.53
C PRO A 128 -4.05 -16.40 -8.02
N GLY A 129 -2.99 -16.58 -7.23
CA GLY A 129 -2.62 -17.86 -6.62
C GLY A 129 -3.27 -18.05 -5.27
#